data_AF-A0A286U001-F1
#
_entry.id   AF-A0A286U001-F1
#
_cell.length_a   1.000
_cell.length_b   1.000
_cell.length_c   1.000
_cell.angle_alpha   90.00
_cell.angle_beta   90.00
_cell.angle_gamma   90.00
#
_symmetry.space_group_name_H-M   'P 1'
#
loop_
_entity.id
_entity.type
_entity.pdbx_description
1 polymer ?
#
loop_
_entity_poly.entity_id
_entity_poly.type
_entity_poly.pdbx_seq_one_letter_code
_entity_poly.pdbx_strand_id
1 'polypeptide(L)'
;MSRYPFEIEAIVVLPDHLHTLWKLPEGDKDFSRRWMVIKRKFSSGLPCGSVNASKARKREKGIWQRRFWEHYIRDEEDWRRHVDYIHFNPVKHGYVSEPQDWPYSSYPQAVRKGWYETDVLREEDFKDMDFE
;
A
#
# COMPACT_ATOMS: atom_id res chain seq x y z
N MET A 1 23.76 -1.68 6.34
CA MET A 1 22.53 -2.02 7.08
C MET A 1 21.47 -0.95 6.85
N SER A 2 20.22 -1.33 6.55
CA SER A 2 19.10 -0.37 6.41
C SER A 2 18.79 0.26 7.77
N ARG A 3 18.61 1.58 7.82
CA ARG A 3 18.37 2.35 9.06
C ARG A 3 17.01 2.04 9.71
N TYR A 4 16.06 1.51 8.94
CA TYR A 4 14.72 1.11 9.40
C TYR A 4 14.28 -0.15 8.63
N PRO A 5 14.69 -1.35 9.08
CA PRO A 5 14.34 -2.59 8.38
C PRO A 5 12.86 -2.92 8.53
N PHE A 6 12.25 -3.44 7.48
CA PHE A 6 10.91 -4.04 7.46
C PHE A 6 10.79 -4.86 6.18
N GLU A 7 9.85 -5.80 6.16
CA GLU A 7 9.52 -6.61 4.99
C GLU A 7 8.20 -6.11 4.40
N ILE A 8 8.13 -6.08 3.07
CA ILE A 8 6.89 -5.80 2.33
C ILE A 8 6.30 -7.16 1.97
N GLU A 9 5.18 -7.50 2.59
CA GLU A 9 4.44 -8.73 2.30
C GLU A 9 3.57 -8.53 1.06
N ALA A 10 2.91 -7.37 0.96
CA ALA A 10 2.13 -6.96 -0.21
C ALA A 10 2.18 -5.43 -0.41
N ILE A 11 2.08 -4.99 -1.66
CA ILE A 11 1.97 -3.58 -2.05
C ILE A 11 1.25 -3.43 -3.39
N VAL A 12 0.46 -2.38 -3.52
CA VAL A 12 -0.08 -1.87 -4.78
C VAL A 12 0.07 -0.36 -4.80
N VAL A 13 0.49 0.19 -5.93
CA VAL A 13 0.54 1.64 -6.18
C VAL A 13 -0.46 1.96 -7.27
N LEU A 14 -1.41 2.83 -6.95
CA LEU A 14 -2.43 3.34 -7.87
C LEU A 14 -2.13 4.79 -8.24
N PRO A 15 -2.82 5.38 -9.22
CA PRO A 15 -2.58 6.76 -9.64
C PRO A 15 -2.69 7.81 -8.53
N ASP A 16 -3.56 7.61 -7.55
CA ASP A 16 -3.88 8.57 -6.49
C ASP A 16 -3.59 8.07 -5.06
N HIS A 17 -3.50 6.77 -4.84
CA HIS A 17 -3.21 6.17 -3.53
C HIS A 17 -2.39 4.87 -3.63
N LEU A 18 -2.08 4.26 -2.49
CA LEU A 18 -1.37 2.99 -2.43
C LEU A 18 -1.77 2.23 -1.17
N HIS A 19 -1.81 0.90 -1.25
CA HIS A 19 -1.96 0.03 -0.09
C HIS A 19 -0.71 -0.83 0.08
N THR A 20 -0.33 -1.09 1.33
CA THR A 20 0.84 -1.93 1.63
C THR A 20 0.69 -2.64 2.97
N LEU A 21 1.16 -3.88 3.02
CA LEU A 21 1.24 -4.70 4.23
C LEU A 21 2.72 -4.87 4.59
N TRP A 22 3.08 -4.47 5.81
CA TRP A 22 4.44 -4.58 6.31
C TRP A 22 4.53 -5.57 7.46
N LYS A 23 5.62 -6.31 7.47
CA LYS A 23 6.09 -7.06 8.63
C LYS A 23 7.30 -6.35 9.24
N LEU A 24 7.16 -5.95 10.50
CA LEU A 24 8.23 -5.29 11.24
C LEU A 24 9.09 -6.33 11.99
N PRO A 25 10.35 -6.00 12.30
CA PRO A 25 11.16 -6.80 13.21
C PRO A 25 10.47 -7.01 14.56
N GLU A 26 10.79 -8.13 15.21
CA GLU A 26 10.25 -8.44 16.53
C GLU A 26 10.56 -7.32 17.54
N GLY A 27 9.55 -6.91 18.30
CA GLY A 27 9.64 -5.80 19.25
C GLY A 27 9.60 -4.38 18.63
N ASP A 28 9.64 -4.25 17.31
CA ASP A 28 9.55 -2.94 16.62
C ASP A 28 8.10 -2.63 16.23
N LYS A 29 7.64 -1.43 16.59
CA LYS A 29 6.29 -0.93 16.30
C LYS A 29 6.32 0.41 15.55
N ASP A 30 7.50 0.89 15.14
CA ASP A 30 7.67 2.22 14.57
C ASP A 30 7.44 2.22 13.04
N PHE A 31 6.23 1.83 12.62
CA PHE A 31 5.77 1.97 11.23
C PHE A 31 5.61 3.45 10.84
N SER A 32 5.23 4.30 11.80
CA SER A 32 5.01 5.74 11.59
C SER A 32 6.27 6.45 11.08
N ARG A 33 7.44 6.17 11.67
CA ARG A 33 8.70 6.76 11.22
C ARG A 33 9.14 6.25 9.86
N ARG A 34 8.95 4.96 9.57
CA ARG A 34 9.24 4.37 8.25
C ARG A 34 8.42 5.07 7.16
N TRP A 35 7.12 5.22 7.39
CA TRP A 35 6.23 5.90 6.47
C TRP A 35 6.55 7.38 6.28
N MET A 36 6.89 8.08 7.37
CA MET A 36 7.35 9.47 7.32
C MET A 36 8.59 9.61 6.43
N VAL A 37 9.58 8.72 6.58
CA VAL A 37 10.80 8.72 5.75
C VAL A 37 10.47 8.45 4.29
N ILE A 38 9.58 7.51 3.99
CA ILE A 38 9.12 7.20 2.61
C ILE A 38 8.47 8.44 1.98
N LYS A 39 7.44 9.00 2.63
CA LYS A 39 6.74 10.22 2.16
C LYS A 39 7.70 11.38 1.93
N ARG A 40 8.66 11.58 2.83
CA ARG A 40 9.69 12.62 2.73
C ARG A 40 10.61 12.40 1.53
N LYS A 41 11.15 11.19 1.37
CA LYS A 41 12.05 10.86 0.26
C LYS A 41 11.36 11.04 -1.09
N PHE A 42 10.15 10.51 -1.24
CA PHE A 42 9.36 10.66 -2.46
C PHE A 42 9.12 12.14 -2.78
N SER A 43 8.61 12.90 -1.79
CA SER A 43 8.32 14.32 -1.98
C SER A 43 9.57 15.16 -2.26
N SER A 44 10.74 14.75 -1.77
CA SER A 44 11.98 15.54 -1.89
C SER A 44 12.40 15.74 -3.34
N GLY A 45 12.16 14.76 -4.21
CA GLY A 45 12.53 14.81 -5.63
C GLY A 45 11.49 15.49 -6.54
N LEU A 46 10.34 15.90 -6.02
CA LEU A 46 9.24 16.45 -6.81
C LEU A 46 9.11 17.96 -6.65
N PRO A 47 8.60 18.70 -7.66
CA PRO A 47 8.34 20.12 -7.51
C PRO A 47 7.27 20.39 -6.44
N CYS A 48 7.24 21.61 -5.92
CA CYS A 48 6.16 22.05 -5.05
C CYS A 48 4.93 22.36 -5.91
N GLY A 49 3.80 21.70 -5.63
CA GLY A 49 2.53 22.04 -6.27
C GLY A 49 1.92 23.32 -5.70
N SER A 50 0.81 23.78 -6.30
CA SER A 50 -0.04 24.80 -5.70
C SER A 50 -0.66 24.25 -4.42
N VAL A 51 -0.42 24.92 -3.30
CA VAL A 51 -0.89 24.49 -1.99
C VAL A 51 -1.53 25.64 -1.23
N ASN A 52 -2.57 25.33 -0.45
CA ASN A 52 -3.21 26.34 0.39
C ASN A 52 -2.26 26.89 1.47
N ALA A 53 -2.63 28.02 2.08
CA ALA A 53 -1.80 28.71 3.08
C ALA A 53 -1.38 27.82 4.27
N SER A 54 -2.25 26.88 4.69
CA SER A 54 -1.95 25.94 5.77
C SER A 54 -0.84 24.96 5.39
N LYS A 55 -0.91 24.40 4.18
CA LYS A 55 0.10 23.48 3.62
C LYS A 55 1.40 24.23 3.31
N ALA A 56 1.32 25.44 2.76
CA ALA A 56 2.49 26.31 2.51
C ALA A 56 3.26 26.63 3.80
N ARG A 57 2.55 27.03 4.87
CA ARG A 57 3.16 27.30 6.19
C ARG A 57 3.91 26.11 6.76
N LYS A 58 3.42 24.90 6.50
CA LYS A 58 4.05 23.64 6.93
C LYS A 58 5.05 23.07 5.92
N ARG A 59 5.33 23.80 4.83
CA ARG A 59 6.21 23.36 3.72
C ARG A 59 5.77 22.02 3.13
N GLU A 60 4.48 21.73 3.16
CA GLU A 60 3.89 20.55 2.55
C GLU A 60 3.77 20.77 1.03
N LYS A 61 4.16 19.78 0.22
CA LYS A 61 4.08 19.86 -1.25
C LYS A 61 2.71 19.52 -1.84
N GLY A 62 1.72 19.24 -0.99
CA GLY A 62 0.35 18.94 -1.42
C GLY A 62 0.13 17.52 -1.96
N ILE A 63 1.18 16.72 -2.09
CA ILE A 63 1.16 15.36 -2.66
C ILE A 63 0.45 14.35 -1.76
N TRP A 64 0.85 14.26 -0.50
CA TRP A 64 0.34 13.25 0.42
C TRP A 64 -0.84 13.76 1.24
N GLN A 65 -1.86 12.92 1.41
CA GLN A 65 -2.84 13.08 2.48
C GLN A 65 -2.14 13.05 3.85
N ARG A 66 -2.64 13.88 4.77
CA ARG A 66 -2.18 13.92 6.16
C ARG A 66 -2.65 12.66 6.87
N ARG A 67 -1.79 12.11 7.73
CA ARG A 67 -1.98 10.80 8.37
C ARG A 67 -2.07 9.70 7.30
N PHE A 68 -2.48 8.52 7.72
CA PHE A 68 -2.71 7.34 6.91
C PHE A 68 -3.68 6.46 7.71
N TRP A 69 -4.32 5.53 7.03
CA TRP A 69 -5.08 4.47 7.69
C TRP A 69 -4.12 3.35 8.07
N GLU A 70 -4.33 2.76 9.25
CA GLU A 70 -3.58 1.61 9.72
C GLU A 70 -4.51 0.55 10.32
N HIS A 71 -4.20 -0.72 10.05
CA HIS A 71 -4.83 -1.88 10.66
C HIS A 71 -3.76 -2.87 11.10
N TYR A 72 -3.94 -3.44 12.29
CA TYR A 72 -3.04 -4.45 12.83
C TYR A 72 -3.59 -5.84 12.51
N ILE A 73 -2.85 -6.57 11.67
CA ILE A 73 -3.18 -7.94 11.26
C ILE A 73 -3.16 -8.87 12.47
N ARG A 74 -4.27 -9.57 12.69
CA ARG A 74 -4.49 -10.35 13.93
C ARG A 74 -4.16 -11.83 13.80
N ASP A 75 -4.35 -12.37 12.60
CA ASP A 75 -4.18 -13.78 12.28
C ASP A 75 -3.93 -13.99 10.78
N GLU A 76 -3.79 -15.24 10.38
CA GLU A 76 -3.49 -15.65 9.01
C GLU A 76 -4.66 -15.38 8.04
N GLU A 77 -5.90 -15.47 8.50
CA GLU A 77 -7.07 -15.19 7.67
C GLU A 77 -7.18 -13.69 7.38
N ASP A 78 -6.98 -12.86 8.41
CA ASP A 78 -6.91 -11.41 8.29
C ASP A 78 -5.76 -10.98 7.37
N TRP A 79 -4.60 -11.64 7.49
CA TRP A 79 -3.46 -11.46 6.59
C TRP A 79 -3.85 -11.76 5.13
N ARG A 80 -4.44 -12.94 4.87
CA ARG A 80 -4.81 -13.37 3.51
C ARG A 80 -5.79 -12.38 2.87
N ARG A 81 -6.85 -12.01 3.61
CA ARG A 81 -7.86 -11.04 3.13
C ARG A 81 -7.23 -9.71 2.76
N HIS A 82 -6.28 -9.19 3.55
CA HIS A 82 -5.61 -7.93 3.24
C HIS A 82 -4.64 -8.05 2.05
N VAL A 83 -3.89 -9.15 1.94
CA VAL A 83 -3.04 -9.41 0.76
C VAL A 83 -3.87 -9.47 -0.52
N ASP A 84 -4.99 -10.18 -0.46
CA ASP A 84 -5.91 -10.32 -1.59
C ASP A 84 -6.56 -8.98 -1.97
N TYR A 85 -7.03 -8.22 -0.99
CA TYR A 85 -7.54 -6.86 -1.22
C TYR A 85 -6.48 -5.97 -1.89
N ILE A 86 -5.25 -5.96 -1.38
CA ILE A 86 -4.15 -5.16 -1.92
C ILE A 86 -3.92 -5.50 -3.39
N HIS A 87 -3.86 -6.78 -3.74
CA HIS A 87 -3.60 -7.21 -5.11
C HIS A 87 -4.82 -7.04 -6.04
N PHE A 88 -6.03 -7.14 -5.51
CA PHE A 88 -7.27 -6.96 -6.27
C PHE A 88 -7.63 -5.49 -6.51
N ASN A 89 -7.09 -4.56 -5.72
CA ASN A 89 -7.44 -3.15 -5.76
C ASN A 89 -7.38 -2.49 -7.16
N PRO A 90 -6.42 -2.80 -8.06
CA PRO A 90 -6.42 -2.28 -9.43
C PRO A 90 -7.65 -2.68 -10.25
N VAL A 91 -8.19 -3.88 -10.01
CA VAL A 91 -9.43 -4.38 -10.63
C VAL A 91 -10.64 -3.70 -9.99
N LYS A 92 -10.69 -3.59 -8.65
CA LYS A 92 -11.74 -2.84 -7.91
C LYS A 92 -11.90 -1.41 -8.44
N HIS A 93 -10.80 -0.73 -8.75
CA HIS A 93 -10.80 0.63 -9.31
C HIS A 93 -10.99 0.70 -10.83
N GLY A 94 -11.16 -0.43 -11.51
CA GLY A 94 -11.40 -0.50 -12.96
C GLY A 94 -10.19 -0.14 -13.83
N TYR A 95 -8.97 -0.17 -13.29
CA TYR A 95 -7.76 0.12 -14.06
C TYR A 95 -7.36 -1.02 -14.99
N VAL A 96 -7.62 -2.26 -14.59
CA VAL A 96 -7.34 -3.49 -15.33
C VAL A 96 -8.45 -4.52 -15.09
N SER A 97 -8.57 -5.50 -15.98
CA SER A 97 -9.54 -6.60 -15.82
C SER A 97 -9.03 -7.71 -14.91
N GLU A 98 -7.70 -7.90 -14.84
CA GLU A 98 -7.09 -8.95 -14.03
C GLU A 98 -5.92 -8.39 -13.18
N PRO A 99 -5.67 -8.90 -11.96
CA PRO A 99 -4.61 -8.39 -11.07
C PRO A 99 -3.21 -8.44 -11.70
N GLN A 100 -2.95 -9.44 -12.55
CA GLN A 100 -1.69 -9.63 -13.25
C GLN A 100 -1.34 -8.55 -14.27
N ASP A 101 -2.35 -7.84 -14.77
CA ASP A 101 -2.17 -6.78 -15.77
C ASP A 101 -1.71 -5.47 -15.13
N TRP A 102 -1.72 -5.35 -13.79
CA TRP A 102 -1.23 -4.17 -13.09
C TRP A 102 0.25 -4.31 -12.71
N PRO A 103 1.18 -3.62 -13.42
CA PRO A 103 2.61 -3.80 -13.21
C PRO A 103 3.11 -3.17 -11.89
N TYR A 104 2.32 -2.29 -11.27
CA TYR A 104 2.70 -1.55 -10.06
C TYR A 104 2.18 -2.22 -8.79
N SER A 105 2.23 -3.55 -8.74
CA SER A 105 1.87 -4.36 -7.57
C SER A 105 2.90 -5.45 -7.28
N SER A 106 2.84 -6.01 -6.07
CA SER A 106 3.58 -7.23 -5.72
C SER A 106 2.89 -8.52 -6.19
N TYR A 107 1.74 -8.46 -6.87
CA TYR A 107 0.97 -9.64 -7.27
C TYR A 107 1.81 -10.68 -8.06
N PRO A 108 2.62 -10.29 -9.07
CA PRO A 108 3.45 -11.26 -9.78
C PRO A 108 4.47 -11.98 -8.88
N GLN A 109 4.96 -11.31 -7.82
CA GLN A 109 5.85 -11.94 -6.84
C GLN A 109 5.10 -12.93 -5.95
N ALA A 110 3.88 -12.59 -5.53
CA ALA A 110 3.03 -13.48 -4.75
C ALA A 110 2.66 -14.76 -5.53
N VAL A 111 2.35 -14.63 -6.82
CA VAL A 111 2.14 -15.79 -7.72
C VAL A 111 3.39 -16.67 -7.77
N ARG A 112 4.59 -16.09 -7.95
CA ARG A 112 5.86 -16.84 -7.95
C ARG A 112 6.17 -17.53 -6.61
N LYS A 113 5.67 -17.00 -5.49
CA LYS A 113 5.77 -17.64 -4.17
C LYS A 113 4.76 -18.78 -3.98
N GLY A 114 3.82 -18.97 -4.91
CA GLY A 114 2.75 -19.96 -4.81
C GLY A 114 1.63 -19.56 -3.83
N TRP A 115 1.43 -18.26 -3.59
CA TRP A 115 0.37 -17.78 -2.69
C TRP A 115 -1.02 -17.82 -3.34
N TYR A 116 -1.09 -17.85 -4.66
CA TYR A 116 -2.31 -17.95 -5.43
C TYR A 116 -2.38 -19.33 -6.10
N GLU A 117 -3.47 -20.05 -5.88
CA GLU A 117 -3.89 -21.10 -6.80
C GLU A 117 -4.38 -20.46 -8.12
N THR A 118 -4.72 -21.23 -9.14
CA THR A 118 -5.26 -20.65 -10.39
C THR A 118 -6.71 -20.22 -10.17
N ASP A 119 -7.14 -19.05 -10.69
CA ASP A 119 -8.52 -18.48 -10.65
C ASP A 119 -9.08 -17.96 -9.30
N VAL A 120 -8.28 -17.35 -8.42
CA VAL A 120 -8.66 -17.13 -7.00
C VAL A 120 -9.32 -15.79 -6.66
N LEU A 121 -9.01 -14.70 -7.35
CA LEU A 121 -9.50 -13.37 -6.94
C LEU A 121 -10.73 -12.98 -7.77
N ARG A 122 -11.92 -13.04 -7.19
CA ARG A 122 -13.16 -12.59 -7.82
C ARG A 122 -13.65 -11.30 -7.17
N GLU A 123 -14.27 -10.44 -7.96
CA GLU A 123 -14.84 -9.18 -7.48
C GLU A 123 -15.83 -9.38 -6.32
N GLU A 124 -16.57 -10.49 -6.35
CA GLU A 124 -17.51 -10.90 -5.30
C GLU A 124 -16.86 -11.06 -3.92
N ASP A 125 -15.60 -11.47 -3.86
CA ASP A 125 -14.87 -11.73 -2.61
C ASP A 125 -14.53 -10.42 -1.87
N PHE A 126 -14.62 -9.27 -2.54
CA PHE A 126 -14.19 -7.96 -2.02
C PHE A 126 -15.30 -6.91 -1.95
N LYS A 127 -16.54 -7.26 -2.30
CA LYS A 127 -17.67 -6.29 -2.38
C LYS A 127 -17.95 -5.57 -1.05
N ASP A 128 -17.71 -6.23 0.08
CA ASP A 128 -17.94 -5.68 1.42
C ASP A 128 -16.65 -5.16 2.09
N MET A 129 -15.51 -5.18 1.39
CA MET A 129 -14.23 -4.72 1.91
C MET A 129 -13.94 -3.30 1.43
N ASP A 130 -13.89 -2.37 2.38
CA ASP A 130 -13.44 -1.00 2.13
C ASP A 130 -12.35 -0.61 3.13
N PHE A 131 -11.12 -0.52 2.63
CA PHE A 131 -9.94 -0.12 3.40
C PHE A 131 -9.41 1.26 2.94
N GLU A 132 -10.26 2.04 2.28
CA GLU A 132 -9.98 3.39 1.76
C GLU A 132 -10.60 4.50 2.61
#